data_AF-A0AAT9HJ81-F1
#
_entry.id   AF-A0AAT9HJ81-F1
#
_cell.length_a   1.000
_cell.length_b   1.000
_cell.length_c   1.000
_cell.angle_alpha   90.00
_cell.angle_beta   90.00
_cell.angle_gamma   90.00
#
_symmetry.space_group_name_H-M   'P 1'
#
loop_
_entity.id
_entity.type
_entity.pdbx_description
1 polymer ?
#
loop_
_entity_poly.entity_id
_entity_poly.type
_entity_poly.pdbx_seq_one_letter_code
_entity_poly.pdbx_strand_id
1 'polypeptide(L)'
;MWSNTCCGHPYPGEAPFTAAARRTFEELGVSPSLLAEAGTVRYNHPDPASGLVEQEYNHLFVGMVQSTVRPDPQEVGATAFVTPAELAERHARDTFSAWFPTVLDAARPAVRELTGAAAGW
;
A
#
# COMPACT_ATOMS: atom_id res chain seq x y z
N MET A 1 -1.92 -4.78 13.21
CA MET A 1 -1.16 -3.62 12.68
C MET A 1 -1.81 -3.20 11.37
N TRP A 2 -1.89 -1.90 11.09
CA TRP A 2 -2.39 -1.35 9.82
C TRP A 2 -1.25 -1.04 8.86
N SER A 3 -1.52 -0.99 7.56
CA SER A 3 -0.53 -0.68 6.52
C SER A 3 -1.23 -0.11 5.27
N ASN A 4 -0.47 0.14 4.21
CA ASN A 4 -0.98 0.43 2.88
C ASN A 4 -1.67 -0.82 2.28
N THR A 5 -2.36 -0.62 1.16
CA THR A 5 -3.28 -1.58 0.53
C THR A 5 -2.72 -3.00 0.34
N CYS A 6 -1.47 -3.13 -0.11
CA CYS A 6 -0.82 -4.39 -0.40
C CYS A 6 0.70 -4.17 -0.45
N CYS A 7 1.47 -5.12 0.09
CA CYS A 7 2.93 -5.18 0.03
C CYS A 7 3.37 -6.59 -0.37
N GLY A 8 4.39 -6.70 -1.19
CA GLY A 8 4.93 -8.01 -1.56
C GLY A 8 6.05 -7.88 -2.57
N HIS A 9 6.65 -9.02 -2.90
CA HIS A 9 7.83 -9.07 -3.76
C HIS A 9 7.50 -9.64 -5.13
N PRO A 10 8.13 -9.13 -6.20
CA PRO A 10 8.10 -9.80 -7.49
C PRO A 10 8.82 -11.15 -7.39
N TYR A 11 8.29 -12.15 -8.09
CA TYR A 11 9.03 -13.39 -8.32
C TYR A 11 10.27 -13.15 -9.21
N PRO A 12 11.26 -14.06 -9.21
CA PRO A 12 12.39 -13.96 -10.14
C PRO A 12 11.93 -13.81 -11.59
N GLY A 13 12.29 -12.69 -12.23
CA GLY A 13 11.90 -12.36 -13.61
C GLY A 13 10.50 -11.76 -13.79
N GLU A 14 9.72 -11.58 -12.71
CA GLU A 14 8.42 -10.91 -12.75
C GLU A 14 8.59 -9.39 -12.74
N ALA A 15 7.86 -8.68 -13.61
CA ALA A 15 7.83 -7.23 -13.57
C ALA A 15 7.14 -6.74 -12.28
N PRO A 16 7.67 -5.72 -11.58
CA PRO A 16 7.07 -5.21 -10.34
C PRO A 16 5.60 -4.80 -10.48
N PHE A 17 5.21 -4.24 -11.63
CA PHE A 17 3.82 -3.92 -11.93
C PHE A 17 2.92 -5.16 -11.92
N THR A 18 3.37 -6.25 -12.55
CA THR A 18 2.64 -7.53 -12.58
C THR A 18 2.52 -8.11 -11.18
N ALA A 19 3.60 -8.05 -10.39
CA ALA A 19 3.59 -8.50 -9.01
C ALA A 19 2.61 -7.71 -8.15
N ALA A 20 2.56 -6.37 -8.29
CA ALA A 20 1.62 -5.52 -7.56
C ALA A 20 0.16 -5.87 -7.91
N ALA A 21 -0.17 -6.05 -9.19
CA ALA A 21 -1.51 -6.44 -9.61
C ALA A 21 -1.90 -7.84 -9.10
N ARG A 22 -0.98 -8.80 -9.17
CA ARG A 22 -1.17 -10.16 -8.67
C ARG A 22 -1.37 -10.20 -7.16
N ARG A 23 -0.48 -9.59 -6.38
CA ARG A 23 -0.56 -9.55 -4.91
C ARG A 23 -1.83 -8.84 -4.43
N THR A 24 -2.23 -7.76 -5.10
CA THR A 24 -3.51 -7.10 -4.79
C THR A 24 -4.69 -8.05 -4.97
N PHE A 25 -4.69 -8.87 -6.03
CA PHE A 25 -5.72 -9.87 -6.24
C PHE A 25 -5.66 -11.02 -5.21
N GLU A 26 -4.47 -11.53 -4.91
CA GLU A 26 -4.27 -12.58 -3.91
C GLU A 26 -4.77 -12.13 -2.52
N GLU A 27 -4.42 -10.91 -2.09
CA GLU A 27 -4.73 -10.41 -0.75
C GLU A 27 -6.17 -9.87 -0.64
N LEU A 28 -6.68 -9.19 -1.66
CA LEU A 28 -7.96 -8.47 -1.62
C LEU A 28 -9.07 -9.08 -2.47
N GLY A 29 -8.79 -10.16 -3.21
CA GLY A 29 -9.77 -10.84 -4.07
C GLY A 29 -10.29 -9.97 -5.23
N VAL A 30 -9.60 -8.87 -5.55
CA VAL A 30 -9.97 -7.93 -6.62
C VAL A 30 -8.74 -7.42 -7.34
N SER A 31 -8.83 -7.31 -8.66
CA SER A 31 -7.79 -6.69 -9.48
C SER A 31 -8.04 -5.18 -9.60
N PRO A 32 -7.00 -4.33 -9.56
CA PRO A 32 -7.15 -2.91 -9.83
C PRO A 32 -7.77 -2.65 -11.21
N SER A 33 -8.77 -1.77 -11.28
CA SER A 33 -9.31 -1.26 -12.55
C SER A 33 -8.37 -0.27 -13.23
N LEU A 34 -7.51 0.37 -12.43
CA LEU A 34 -6.42 1.24 -12.86
C LEU A 34 -5.24 0.99 -11.92
N LEU A 35 -4.03 0.96 -12.47
CA LEU A 35 -2.79 0.91 -11.71
C LEU A 35 -1.74 1.75 -12.44
N ALA A 36 -1.07 2.64 -11.73
CA ALA A 36 -0.07 3.55 -12.27
C ALA A 36 1.17 3.55 -11.37
N GLU A 37 2.34 3.73 -11.98
CA GLU A 37 3.59 3.90 -11.25
C GLU A 37 3.55 5.17 -10.38
N ALA A 38 4.03 5.05 -9.15
CA ALA A 38 4.07 6.11 -8.15
C ALA A 38 5.50 6.36 -7.65
N GLY A 39 6.49 6.03 -8.48
CA GLY A 39 7.92 6.19 -8.19
C GLY A 39 8.51 5.03 -7.41
N THR A 40 9.66 5.29 -6.79
CA THR A 40 10.39 4.31 -5.98
C THR A 40 10.83 4.92 -4.66
N VAL A 41 10.94 4.09 -3.63
CA VAL A 41 11.46 4.51 -2.32
C VAL A 41 12.42 3.46 -1.79
N ARG A 42 13.47 3.93 -1.12
CA ARG A 42 14.42 3.08 -0.40
C ARG A 42 14.34 3.40 1.07
N TYR A 43 14.21 2.37 1.89
CA TYR A 43 14.25 2.53 3.34
C TYR A 43 15.05 1.43 4.00
N ASN A 44 15.43 1.71 5.24
CA ASN A 44 16.09 0.78 6.13
C ASN A 44 15.41 0.93 7.50
N HIS A 45 14.35 0.14 7.70
CA HIS A 45 13.52 0.18 8.90
C HIS A 45 13.83 -1.04 9.77
N PRO A 46 14.56 -0.88 10.89
CA PRO A 46 14.69 -1.95 11.86
C PRO A 46 13.35 -2.17 12.57
N ASP A 47 12.96 -3.43 12.76
CA ASP A 47 11.86 -3.85 13.62
C ASP A 47 12.43 -4.32 14.97
N PRO A 48 12.32 -3.52 16.04
CA PRO A 48 12.84 -3.89 17.36
C PRO A 48 12.12 -5.10 17.97
N ALA A 49 10.89 -5.41 17.54
CA ALA A 49 10.10 -6.49 18.11
C ALA A 49 10.54 -7.86 17.56
N SER A 50 10.80 -7.96 16.26
CA SER A 50 11.31 -9.19 15.63
C SER A 50 12.84 -9.28 15.57
N GLY A 51 13.54 -8.14 15.68
CA GLY A 51 14.99 -8.04 15.45
C GLY A 51 15.38 -8.08 13.97
N LEU A 52 14.40 -8.07 13.06
CA LEU A 52 14.61 -8.02 11.62
C LEU A 52 14.78 -6.58 11.13
N VAL A 53 15.32 -6.43 9.93
CA VAL A 53 15.48 -5.14 9.26
C VAL A 53 14.84 -5.22 7.89
N GLU A 54 13.89 -4.34 7.65
CA GLU A 54 13.32 -4.13 6.33
C GLU A 54 14.23 -3.18 5.54
N GLN A 55 15.09 -3.74 4.70
CA GLN A 55 15.99 -3.01 3.82
C GLN A 55 15.57 -3.21 2.36
N GLU A 56 14.72 -2.32 1.86
CA GLU A 56 14.05 -2.55 0.59
C GLU A 56 14.27 -1.41 -0.43
N TYR A 57 14.27 -1.80 -1.70
CA TYR A 57 14.07 -0.90 -2.84
C TYR A 57 12.67 -1.17 -3.38
N ASN A 58 11.74 -0.27 -3.07
CA ASN A 58 10.33 -0.46 -3.35
C ASN A 58 9.91 0.26 -4.62
N HIS A 59 9.19 -0.47 -5.47
CA HIS A 59 8.44 0.08 -6.60
C HIS A 59 7.02 0.36 -6.14
N LEU A 60 6.61 1.62 -6.23
CA LEU A 60 5.32 2.07 -5.74
C LEU A 60 4.32 2.14 -6.87
N PHE A 61 3.08 1.74 -6.58
CA PHE A 61 1.96 1.83 -7.49
C PHE A 61 0.74 2.38 -6.78
N VAL A 62 -0.02 3.22 -7.47
CA VAL A 62 -1.32 3.72 -7.02
C VAL A 62 -2.39 3.26 -7.98
N GLY A 63 -3.56 2.90 -7.47
CA GLY A 63 -4.60 2.31 -8.30
C GLY A 63 -5.99 2.54 -7.77
N MET A 64 -6.96 2.16 -8.60
CA MET A 64 -8.38 2.20 -8.30
C MET A 64 -8.95 0.80 -8.31
N VAL A 65 -9.94 0.56 -7.45
CA VAL A 65 -10.80 -0.62 -7.50
C VAL A 65 -12.24 -0.14 -7.62
N GLN A 66 -13.01 -0.81 -8.48
CA GLN A 66 -14.44 -0.50 -8.70
C GLN A 66 -15.38 -1.55 -8.11
N SER A 67 -14.82 -2.65 -7.60
CA SER A 67 -15.57 -3.76 -7.01
C SER A 67 -15.31 -3.85 -5.52
N THR A 68 -16.24 -4.46 -4.79
CA THR A 68 -16.08 -4.78 -3.38
C THR A 68 -14.89 -5.74 -3.18
N VAL A 69 -13.98 -5.39 -2.27
CA VAL A 69 -12.87 -6.26 -1.87
C VAL A 69 -13.38 -7.52 -1.16
N ARG A 70 -12.70 -8.64 -1.36
CA ARG A 70 -12.92 -9.94 -0.68
C ARG A 70 -11.58 -10.42 -0.10
N PRO A 71 -11.14 -9.85 1.03
CA PRO A 71 -9.81 -10.11 1.54
C PRO A 71 -9.64 -11.57 1.98
N ASP A 72 -8.46 -12.14 1.74
CA ASP A 72 -8.10 -13.45 2.30
C ASP A 72 -7.89 -13.30 3.81
N PRO A 73 -8.68 -13.98 4.68
CA PRO A 73 -8.53 -13.87 6.12
C PRO A 73 -7.20 -14.42 6.66
N GLN A 74 -6.42 -15.17 5.88
CA GLN A 74 -5.08 -15.61 6.25
C GLN A 74 -4.04 -14.48 6.11
N GLU A 75 -4.29 -13.50 5.24
CA GLU A 75 -3.38 -12.39 4.94
C GLU A 75 -3.88 -11.06 5.55
N VAL A 76 -5.18 -10.79 5.48
CA VAL A 76 -5.79 -9.49 5.81
C VAL A 76 -6.85 -9.63 6.90
N GLY A 77 -6.53 -9.13 8.10
CA GLY A 77 -7.48 -9.16 9.23
C GLY A 77 -8.64 -8.16 9.12
N ALA A 78 -8.43 -7.01 8.47
CA ALA A 78 -9.47 -6.01 8.23
C ALA A 78 -9.04 -5.03 7.12
N THR A 79 -10.02 -4.43 6.44
CA THR A 79 -9.81 -3.36 5.45
C THR A 79 -10.58 -2.10 5.84
N ALA A 80 -10.08 -0.95 5.42
CA ALA A 80 -10.77 0.34 5.60
C ALA A 80 -10.46 1.25 4.40
N PHE A 81 -11.50 1.71 3.72
CA PHE A 81 -11.41 2.85 2.80
C PHE A 81 -11.59 4.11 3.62
N VAL A 82 -10.62 5.02 3.56
CA VAL A 82 -10.58 6.22 4.39
C VAL A 82 -10.24 7.44 3.55
N THR A 83 -10.84 8.57 3.91
CA THR A 83 -10.39 9.90 3.49
C THR A 83 -9.05 10.25 4.14
N PRO A 84 -8.34 11.28 3.63
CA PRO A 84 -7.12 11.79 4.26
C PRO A 84 -7.29 12.19 5.72
N ALA A 85 -8.43 12.81 6.06
CA ALA A 85 -8.74 13.20 7.42
C ALA A 85 -8.96 11.98 8.34
N GLU A 86 -9.76 11.00 7.89
CA GLU A 86 -9.97 9.75 8.62
C GLU A 86 -8.66 8.97 8.78
N LEU A 87 -7.77 8.97 7.77
CA LEU A 87 -6.45 8.34 7.88
C LEU A 87 -5.60 9.02 8.95
N ALA A 88 -5.59 10.36 9.02
CA ALA A 88 -4.85 11.10 10.03
C ALA A 88 -5.35 10.78 11.46
N GLU A 89 -6.67 10.75 11.66
CA GLU A 89 -7.27 10.35 12.94
C GLU A 89 -6.89 8.91 13.33
N ARG A 90 -6.91 8.01 12.35
CA ARG A 90 -6.60 6.60 12.54
C ARG A 90 -5.13 6.39 12.90
N HIS A 91 -4.23 7.09 12.21
CA HIS A 91 -2.79 7.07 12.48
C HIS A 91 -2.44 7.60 13.89
N ALA A 92 -3.27 8.46 14.46
CA ALA A 92 -3.10 8.93 15.84
C ALA A 92 -3.55 7.91 16.91
N ARG A 93 -4.39 6.93 16.55
CA ARG A 93 -4.97 5.96 17.50
C ARG A 93 -4.42 4.54 17.36
N ASP A 94 -4.15 4.12 16.14
CA ASP A 94 -3.83 2.73 15.81
C ASP A 94 -2.35 2.57 15.45
N THR A 95 -1.83 1.34 15.58
CA THR A 95 -0.47 1.02 15.16
C THR A 95 -0.39 0.73 13.67
N PHE A 96 0.53 1.40 12.98
CA PHE A 96 0.86 1.20 11.57
C PHE A 96 2.22 0.54 11.39
N SER A 97 2.44 -0.08 10.23
CA SER A 97 3.76 -0.55 9.82
C SER A 97 4.75 0.62 9.76
N ALA A 98 6.01 0.34 10.12
CA ALA A 98 7.04 1.38 10.23
C ALA A 98 7.31 2.12 8.90
N TRP A 99 7.11 1.44 7.77
CA TRP A 99 7.31 1.99 6.43
C TRP A 99 6.11 2.77 5.89
N PHE A 100 4.92 2.66 6.50
CA PHE A 100 3.70 3.26 5.96
C PHE A 100 3.82 4.78 5.69
N PRO A 101 4.36 5.61 6.61
CA PRO A 101 4.53 7.05 6.35
C PRO A 101 5.45 7.31 5.15
N THR A 102 6.57 6.58 5.07
CA THR A 102 7.55 6.68 3.98
C THR A 102 6.93 6.35 2.62
N VAL A 103 6.14 5.28 2.55
CA VAL A 103 5.44 4.87 1.33
C VAL A 103 4.35 5.88 0.96
N LEU A 104 3.56 6.32 1.93
CA LEU A 104 2.46 7.25 1.68
C LEU A 104 2.98 8.59 1.14
N ASP A 105 4.03 9.14 1.74
CA ASP A 105 4.59 10.42 1.31
C ASP A 105 5.22 10.34 -0.08
N ALA A 106 5.89 9.24 -0.41
CA ALA A 106 6.42 9.00 -1.75
C ALA A 106 5.30 8.84 -2.81
N ALA A 107 4.21 8.15 -2.47
CA ALA A 107 3.10 7.90 -3.39
C ALA A 107 2.12 9.09 -3.52
N ARG A 108 2.13 10.03 -2.57
CA ARG A 108 1.15 11.13 -2.46
C ARG A 108 0.97 11.95 -3.75
N PRO A 109 2.02 12.33 -4.51
CA PRO A 109 1.83 13.04 -5.77
C PRO A 109 0.97 12.26 -6.77
N ALA A 110 1.19 10.96 -6.91
CA ALA A 110 0.43 10.11 -7.82
C ALA A 110 -1.01 9.88 -7.32
N VAL A 111 -1.22 9.76 -6.00
CA VAL A 111 -2.58 9.70 -5.43
C VAL A 111 -3.37 10.96 -5.77
N ARG A 112 -2.76 12.15 -5.65
CA ARG A 112 -3.38 13.44 -5.99
C ARG A 112 -3.74 13.54 -7.47
N GLU A 113 -2.84 13.09 -8.34
CA GLU A 113 -3.07 13.08 -9.79
C GLU A 113 -4.26 12.19 -10.14
N LEU A 114 -4.33 11.01 -9.54
CA LEU A 114 -5.33 9.99 -9.86
C LEU A 114 -6.71 10.28 -9.25
N THR A 115 -6.76 10.91 -8.06
CA THR A 115 -8.02 11.23 -7.36
C THR A 115 -8.50 12.67 -7.59
N GLY A 116 -7.63 13.54 -8.11
CA GLY A 116 -7.88 14.96 -8.28
C GLY A 116 -7.78 15.77 -6.98
N ALA A 117 -7.59 17.08 -7.10
CA ALA A 117 -7.38 17.98 -5.96
C ALA A 117 -8.56 18.05 -4.96
N ALA A 118 -9.75 17.64 -5.38
CA ALA A 118 -10.94 17.65 -4.53
C ALA A 118 -10.99 16.48 -3.52
N ALA A 119 -10.15 15.45 -3.68
CA ALA A 119 -10.15 14.27 -2.81
C ALA A 119 -9.42 14.49 -1.46
N GLY A 120 -8.80 15.66 -1.27
CA GLY A 120 -8.17 16.07 -0.01
C GLY A 120 -6.78 15.49 0.25
N TRP A 121 -6.19 14.77 -0.70
CA TRP A 121 -4.85 14.17 -0.60
C TRP A 121 -3.74 15.19 -0.80
#